data_AF-A0A953GE08-F1
#
_entry.id   AF-A0A953GE08-F1
#
_cell.length_a   1.000
_cell.length_b   1.000
_cell.length_c   1.000
_cell.angle_alpha   90.00
_cell.angle_beta   90.00
_cell.angle_gamma   90.00
#
_symmetry.space_group_name_H-M   'P 1'
#
loop_
_entity.id
_entity.type
_entity.pdbx_description
1 polymer ?
#
loop_
_entity_poly.entity_id
_entity_poly.type
_entity_poly.pdbx_seq_one_letter_code
_entity_poly.pdbx_strand_id
1 'polypeptide(L)'
;MKEDIILDSASKLRRQDILFKIKIAGVDPDKNIRFEESLTQLLTARNIPFEIEVVDELNGILDLHVRKTPVVMINDQVAFEEILPDAKKLNEIIDHFLQIGTFRLKKIVVPIDFSENAEHALKLALRWTEKWDSEVKLVHVIPPYVDGMNPESALVMAEQQNILMQGAEKSMQEFIARAGQNASRIKSVVLLGDPGLTICREAEEADADMIMMGATGIHGLLDKLFGSVSSVVATHSKVPVLLIPGRTEEISLRKIVYASDYSSASLANIFYIMRLAHQYDGRVDFIHVSHRSPEEESIKEIKLKQLLEEIHPSARYRFDIIDRHEVADALYDYAAQQQADLVVTVHKSRDFWQRIVERSLSGKLAFEAKMPVLVLQN
;
A
#
# COMPACT_ATOMS: atom_id res chain seq x y z
N MET A 1 9.89 22.95 22.28
CA MET A 1 8.85 22.83 23.34
C MET A 1 7.65 23.78 23.19
N LYS A 2 7.71 24.92 22.49
CA LYS A 2 6.52 25.77 22.24
C LYS A 2 5.89 25.62 20.85
N GLU A 3 6.59 25.05 19.87
CA GLU A 3 6.05 24.84 18.51
C GLU A 3 5.22 23.54 18.37
N ASP A 4 5.57 22.48 19.10
CA ASP A 4 4.84 21.19 19.06
C ASP A 4 3.42 21.27 19.66
N ILE A 5 3.19 22.20 20.59
CA ILE A 5 1.88 22.38 21.24
C ILE A 5 0.89 23.12 20.32
N ILE A 6 1.39 23.97 19.42
CA ILE A 6 0.54 24.77 18.52
C ILE A 6 0.02 23.92 17.35
N LEU A 7 0.83 22.97 16.86
CA LEU A 7 0.44 22.00 15.82
C LEU A 7 -0.57 20.96 16.33
N ASP A 8 -0.44 20.46 17.56
CA ASP A 8 -1.42 19.53 18.16
C ASP A 8 -2.77 20.23 18.45
N SER A 9 -2.74 21.51 18.81
CA SER A 9 -3.95 22.32 19.05
C SER A 9 -4.68 22.63 17.74
N ALA A 10 -3.97 23.07 16.70
CA ALA A 10 -4.56 23.42 15.41
C ALA A 10 -5.05 22.20 14.60
N SER A 11 -4.45 21.02 14.81
CA SER A 11 -4.91 19.76 14.22
C SER A 11 -6.07 19.12 14.99
N LYS A 12 -6.14 19.28 16.33
CA LYS A 12 -7.33 18.94 17.12
C LYS A 12 -8.53 19.84 16.81
N LEU A 13 -8.30 21.14 16.61
CA LEU A 13 -9.34 22.10 16.22
C LEU A 13 -9.97 21.73 14.86
N ARG A 14 -9.17 21.39 13.83
CA ARG A 14 -9.71 20.96 12.52
C ARG A 14 -10.48 19.63 12.57
N ARG A 15 -10.17 18.71 13.49
CA ARG A 15 -10.89 17.44 13.65
C ARG A 15 -12.30 17.61 14.19
N GLN A 16 -12.57 18.71 14.90
CA GLN A 16 -13.89 18.99 15.49
C GLN A 16 -14.82 19.78 14.54
N ASP A 17 -14.32 20.23 13.39
CA ASP A 17 -15.06 21.10 12.45
C ASP A 17 -15.61 20.35 11.21
N ILE A 18 -15.27 19.07 11.01
CA ILE A 18 -15.76 18.29 9.87
C ILE A 18 -17.04 17.54 10.28
N LEU A 19 -18.18 18.03 9.81
CA LEU A 19 -19.46 17.34 9.92
C LEU A 19 -19.55 16.23 8.86
N PHE A 20 -19.66 14.98 9.29
CA PHE A 20 -19.87 13.84 8.40
C PHE A 20 -21.35 13.72 8.03
N LYS A 21 -21.72 14.03 6.79
CA LYS A 21 -23.07 13.81 6.25
C LYS A 21 -23.14 12.44 5.62
N ILE A 22 -23.85 11.50 6.26
CA ILE A 22 -23.89 10.11 5.84
C ILE A 22 -25.28 9.79 5.30
N LYS A 23 -25.37 9.36 4.05
CA LYS A 23 -26.63 8.88 3.47
C LYS A 23 -26.60 7.37 3.34
N ILE A 24 -27.66 6.69 3.77
CA ILE A 24 -27.80 5.24 3.63
C ILE A 24 -29.04 5.00 2.78
N ALA A 25 -28.91 4.30 1.65
CA ALA A 25 -30.02 4.13 0.71
C ALA A 25 -30.19 2.70 0.23
N GLY A 26 -31.44 2.28 0.02
CA GLY A 26 -31.81 1.01 -0.59
C GLY A 26 -31.37 -0.24 0.17
N VAL A 27 -31.33 -0.15 1.50
CA VAL A 27 -31.13 -1.26 2.42
C VAL A 27 -32.51 -1.71 2.95
N ASP A 28 -32.65 -2.98 3.30
CA ASP A 28 -33.81 -3.46 4.06
C ASP A 28 -33.98 -2.68 5.39
N PRO A 29 -35.19 -2.24 5.77
CA PRO A 29 -35.41 -1.40 6.97
C PRO A 29 -34.77 -1.94 8.25
N ASP A 30 -34.82 -3.25 8.50
CA ASP A 30 -34.25 -3.85 9.71
C ASP A 30 -32.71 -3.85 9.69
N LYS A 31 -32.11 -3.93 8.48
CA LYS A 31 -30.66 -3.83 8.30
C LYS A 31 -30.18 -2.38 8.38
N ASN A 32 -31.00 -1.43 7.92
CA ASN A 32 -30.74 0.01 8.06
C ASN A 32 -30.59 0.39 9.53
N ILE A 33 -31.57 0.02 10.36
CA ILE A 33 -31.57 0.35 11.79
C ILE A 33 -30.30 -0.17 12.47
N ARG A 34 -29.95 -1.45 12.26
CA ARG A 34 -28.74 -2.04 12.88
C ARG A 34 -27.44 -1.39 12.41
N PHE A 35 -27.38 -1.03 11.14
CA PHE A 35 -26.21 -0.39 10.55
C PHE A 35 -26.05 1.04 11.05
N GLU A 36 -27.14 1.81 11.07
CA GLU A 36 -27.22 3.15 11.62
C GLU A 36 -26.84 3.17 13.11
N GLU A 37 -27.38 2.26 13.92
CA GLU A 37 -27.01 2.13 15.34
C GLU A 37 -25.51 1.88 15.53
N SER A 38 -24.94 0.97 14.73
CA SER A 38 -23.51 0.63 14.80
C SER A 38 -22.63 1.83 14.41
N LEU A 39 -23.02 2.55 13.36
CA LEU A 39 -22.33 3.75 12.87
C LEU A 39 -22.43 4.91 13.87
N THR A 40 -23.63 5.14 14.41
CA THR A 40 -23.90 6.16 15.43
C THR A 40 -23.05 5.92 16.68
N GLN A 41 -23.01 4.68 17.18
CA GLN A 41 -22.17 4.30 18.32
C GLN A 41 -20.69 4.57 18.05
N LEU A 42 -20.21 4.19 16.86
CA LEU A 42 -18.81 4.37 16.46
C LEU A 42 -18.44 5.86 16.39
N LEU A 43 -19.23 6.68 15.70
CA LEU A 43 -18.95 8.11 15.52
C LEU A 43 -19.05 8.87 16.84
N THR A 44 -20.06 8.54 17.66
CA THR A 44 -20.26 9.12 19.00
C THR A 44 -19.11 8.77 19.93
N ALA A 45 -18.68 7.50 19.97
CA ALA A 45 -17.54 7.07 20.80
C ALA A 45 -16.23 7.81 20.46
N ARG A 46 -16.13 8.38 19.26
CA ARG A 46 -14.97 9.11 18.76
C ARG A 46 -15.13 10.64 18.79
N ASN A 47 -16.24 11.16 19.32
CA ASN A 47 -16.58 12.59 19.34
C ASN A 47 -16.51 13.25 17.95
N ILE A 48 -16.96 12.54 16.92
CA ILE A 48 -17.03 13.06 15.55
C ILE A 48 -18.40 13.68 15.35
N PRO A 49 -18.53 14.92 14.84
CA PRO A 49 -19.82 15.47 14.44
C PRO A 49 -20.34 14.75 13.19
N PHE A 50 -21.61 14.32 13.19
CA PHE A 50 -22.22 13.67 12.05
C PHE A 50 -23.72 13.96 11.92
N GLU A 51 -24.24 13.80 10.70
CA GLU A 51 -25.65 13.73 10.36
C GLU A 51 -25.85 12.44 9.56
N ILE A 52 -26.80 11.58 9.96
CA ILE A 52 -27.18 10.40 9.19
C ILE A 52 -28.56 10.65 8.59
N GLU A 53 -28.69 10.41 7.30
CA GLU A 53 -29.94 10.46 6.55
C GLU A 53 -30.19 9.08 5.92
N VAL A 54 -31.35 8.50 6.22
CA VAL A 54 -31.78 7.24 5.61
C VAL A 54 -32.72 7.57 4.44
N VAL A 55 -32.34 7.14 3.24
CA VAL A 55 -33.03 7.41 1.98
C VAL A 55 -33.69 6.12 1.49
N ASP A 56 -34.92 5.89 1.93
CA ASP A 56 -35.68 4.67 1.63
C ASP A 56 -36.68 4.83 0.47
N GLU A 57 -36.99 6.07 0.09
CA GLU A 57 -37.92 6.35 -1.00
C GLU A 57 -37.26 6.16 -2.37
N LEU A 58 -37.94 5.45 -3.28
CA LEU A 58 -37.44 5.15 -4.62
C LEU A 58 -37.00 6.41 -5.38
N ASN A 59 -37.75 7.50 -5.30
CA ASN A 59 -37.40 8.77 -5.94
C ASN A 59 -36.13 9.38 -5.32
N GLY A 60 -36.02 9.35 -3.99
CA GLY A 60 -34.81 9.80 -3.29
C GLY A 60 -33.59 8.97 -3.66
N ILE A 61 -33.72 7.65 -3.81
CA ILE A 61 -32.63 6.76 -4.25
C ILE A 61 -32.19 7.09 -5.69
N LEU A 62 -33.14 7.36 -6.58
CA LEU A 62 -32.85 7.74 -7.97
C LEU A 62 -32.09 9.07 -8.06
N ASP A 63 -32.42 10.02 -7.19
CA ASP A 63 -31.75 11.33 -7.11
C ASP A 63 -30.29 11.25 -6.61
N LEU A 64 -29.89 10.14 -5.97
CA LEU A 64 -28.50 9.91 -5.56
C LEU A 64 -27.57 9.52 -6.73
N HIS A 65 -28.11 9.27 -7.93
CA HIS A 65 -27.33 8.87 -9.11
C HIS A 65 -26.42 7.64 -8.90
N VAL A 66 -26.87 6.71 -8.05
CA VAL A 66 -26.16 5.46 -7.70
C VAL A 66 -26.52 4.34 -8.67
N ARG A 67 -25.61 3.38 -8.89
CA ARG A 67 -25.81 2.30 -9.87
C ARG A 67 -26.51 1.10 -9.24
N LYS A 68 -26.26 0.84 -7.96
CA LYS A 68 -26.79 -0.30 -7.22
C LYS A 68 -27.06 0.09 -5.76
N THR A 69 -27.95 -0.66 -5.14
CA THR A 69 -28.27 -0.58 -3.71
C THR A 69 -27.99 -1.93 -3.04
N PRO A 70 -27.73 -1.97 -1.72
CA PRO A 70 -27.62 -0.83 -0.79
C PRO A 70 -26.40 0.07 -1.07
N VAL A 71 -26.50 1.34 -0.69
CA VAL A 71 -25.42 2.32 -0.82
C VAL A 71 -25.23 3.08 0.49
N VAL A 72 -23.98 3.36 0.85
CA VAL A 72 -23.64 4.30 1.92
C VAL A 72 -22.82 5.40 1.30
N MET A 73 -23.23 6.65 1.50
CA MET A 73 -22.52 7.82 1.04
C MET A 73 -22.02 8.62 2.23
N ILE A 74 -20.83 9.19 2.13
CA ILE A 74 -20.25 10.10 3.14
C ILE A 74 -19.91 11.39 2.42
N ASN A 75 -20.45 12.52 2.89
CA ASN A 75 -20.36 13.84 2.28
C ASN A 75 -20.70 13.82 0.78
N ASP A 76 -21.86 13.22 0.45
CA ASP A 76 -22.37 13.06 -0.92
C ASP A 76 -21.50 12.19 -1.86
N GLN A 77 -20.56 11.42 -1.31
CA GLN A 77 -19.71 10.47 -2.07
C GLN A 77 -20.05 9.02 -1.72
N VAL A 78 -20.18 8.15 -2.72
CA VAL A 78 -20.43 6.71 -2.50
C VAL A 78 -19.24 6.06 -1.81
N ALA A 79 -19.39 5.72 -0.53
CA ALA A 79 -18.41 4.99 0.27
C ALA A 79 -18.58 3.46 0.10
N PHE A 80 -19.82 3.00 -0.07
CA PHE A 80 -20.16 1.60 -0.29
C PHE A 80 -21.30 1.46 -1.26
N GLU A 81 -21.24 0.43 -2.09
CA GLU A 81 -22.29 0.05 -3.02
C GLU A 81 -22.40 -1.49 -3.00
N GLU A 82 -23.62 -2.01 -3.13
CA GLU A 82 -23.98 -3.45 -3.12
C GLU A 82 -23.91 -4.17 -1.77
N ILE A 83 -22.95 -3.82 -0.91
CA ILE A 83 -22.76 -4.49 0.38
C ILE A 83 -22.48 -3.46 1.47
N LEU A 84 -23.28 -3.49 2.54
CA LEU A 84 -23.01 -2.70 3.74
C LEU A 84 -21.72 -3.18 4.42
N PRO A 85 -20.81 -2.29 4.80
CA PRO A 85 -19.60 -2.67 5.51
C PRO A 85 -19.91 -3.19 6.91
N ASP A 86 -19.03 -4.05 7.41
CA ASP A 86 -18.98 -4.34 8.83
C ASP A 86 -18.38 -3.17 9.62
N ALA A 87 -18.47 -3.24 10.95
CA ALA A 87 -17.95 -2.21 11.84
C ALA A 87 -16.43 -1.99 11.70
N LYS A 88 -15.67 -3.01 11.26
CA LYS A 88 -14.22 -2.88 11.08
C LYS A 88 -13.91 -2.01 9.85
N LYS A 89 -14.52 -2.32 8.72
CA LYS A 89 -14.34 -1.57 7.46
C LYS A 89 -14.86 -0.13 7.56
N LEU A 90 -15.91 0.07 8.35
CA LEU A 90 -16.44 1.41 8.66
C LEU A 90 -15.46 2.24 9.50
N ASN A 91 -14.88 1.63 10.54
CA ASN A 91 -13.81 2.26 11.34
C ASN A 91 -12.64 2.67 10.47
N GLU A 92 -12.20 1.78 9.56
CA GLU A 92 -11.09 2.07 8.64
C GLU A 92 -11.39 3.31 7.80
N ILE A 93 -12.55 3.39 7.15
CA ILE A 93 -12.89 4.55 6.31
C ILE A 93 -12.99 5.84 7.12
N ILE A 94 -13.64 5.80 8.28
CA ILE A 94 -13.74 6.95 9.17
C ILE A 94 -12.34 7.38 9.62
N ASP A 95 -11.46 6.45 9.95
CA ASP A 95 -10.05 6.74 10.23
C ASP A 95 -9.34 7.38 9.03
N HIS A 96 -9.62 6.95 7.79
CA HIS A 96 -9.07 7.59 6.60
C HIS A 96 -9.55 9.04 6.44
N PHE A 97 -10.84 9.31 6.64
CA PHE A 97 -11.41 10.65 6.56
C PHE A 97 -10.98 11.57 7.72
N LEU A 98 -10.78 11.04 8.93
CA LEU A 98 -10.36 11.85 10.09
C LEU A 98 -8.85 12.12 10.16
N GLN A 99 -8.04 11.29 9.50
CA GLN A 99 -6.58 11.37 9.52
C GLN A 99 -5.99 12.13 8.33
N ILE A 100 -6.81 12.96 7.65
CA ILE A 100 -6.33 13.89 6.61
C ILE A 100 -5.17 14.70 7.23
N GLY A 101 -3.95 14.42 6.76
CA GLY A 101 -2.71 15.07 7.21
C GLY A 101 -1.78 14.27 8.13
N THR A 102 -2.13 13.09 8.67
CA THR A 102 -1.23 12.33 9.56
C THR A 102 -0.94 10.92 9.04
N PHE A 103 0.02 10.74 8.13
CA PHE A 103 0.50 9.39 7.78
C PHE A 103 1.24 8.78 8.99
N ARG A 104 0.97 7.50 9.30
CA ARG A 104 1.67 6.78 10.36
C ARG A 104 2.14 5.44 9.84
N LEU A 105 3.37 5.12 10.17
CA LEU A 105 3.99 3.82 9.96
C LEU A 105 4.49 3.39 11.34
N LYS A 106 3.92 2.34 11.91
CA LYS A 106 4.31 1.82 13.23
C LYS A 106 5.22 0.61 13.09
N LYS A 107 4.97 -0.26 12.10
CA LYS A 107 5.74 -1.49 11.93
C LYS A 107 6.02 -1.78 10.47
N ILE A 108 7.30 -2.01 10.18
CA ILE A 108 7.81 -2.35 8.86
C ILE A 108 8.36 -3.76 8.92
N VAL A 109 7.90 -4.64 8.04
CA VAL A 109 8.55 -5.94 7.83
C VAL A 109 9.61 -5.80 6.74
N VAL A 110 10.83 -6.26 7.04
CA VAL A 110 11.95 -6.25 6.09
C VAL A 110 12.43 -7.69 5.90
N PRO A 111 12.06 -8.34 4.78
CA PRO A 111 12.63 -9.61 4.41
C PRO A 111 14.09 -9.46 3.97
N ILE A 112 14.95 -10.38 4.39
CA ILE A 112 16.36 -10.39 4.00
C ILE A 112 16.86 -11.78 3.60
N ASP A 113 17.81 -11.77 2.67
CA ASP A 113 18.59 -12.92 2.21
C ASP A 113 20.10 -12.71 2.47
N PHE A 114 20.43 -11.74 3.34
CA PHE A 114 21.78 -11.26 3.64
C PHE A 114 22.54 -10.61 2.46
N SER A 115 21.88 -10.35 1.34
CA SER A 115 22.46 -9.65 0.19
C SER A 115 22.66 -8.15 0.43
N GLU A 116 23.45 -7.52 -0.44
CA GLU A 116 23.61 -6.06 -0.47
C GLU A 116 22.29 -5.33 -0.76
N ASN A 117 21.40 -5.92 -1.56
CA ASN A 117 20.08 -5.35 -1.85
C ASN A 117 19.18 -5.38 -0.62
N ALA A 118 19.21 -6.48 0.13
CA ALA A 118 18.53 -6.57 1.42
C ALA A 118 19.09 -5.53 2.43
N GLU A 119 20.39 -5.26 2.40
CA GLU A 119 21.02 -4.23 3.24
C GLU A 119 20.52 -2.82 2.88
N HIS A 120 20.42 -2.49 1.60
CA HIS A 120 19.83 -1.22 1.15
C HIS A 120 18.37 -1.07 1.60
N ALA A 121 17.58 -2.14 1.49
CA ALA A 121 16.19 -2.13 1.94
C ALA A 121 16.08 -1.89 3.45
N LEU A 122 16.91 -2.56 4.26
CA LEU A 122 16.96 -2.34 5.71
C LEU A 122 17.38 -0.89 6.04
N LYS A 123 18.43 -0.37 5.39
CA LYS A 123 18.90 1.01 5.61
C LYS A 123 17.78 2.03 5.35
N LEU A 124 17.03 1.87 4.26
CA LEU A 124 15.90 2.75 3.96
C LEU A 124 14.77 2.61 4.99
N ALA A 125 14.43 1.37 5.38
CA ALA A 125 13.41 1.12 6.41
C ALA A 125 13.78 1.77 7.75
N LEU A 126 15.05 1.72 8.16
CA LEU A 126 15.51 2.38 9.40
C LEU A 126 15.44 3.91 9.32
N ARG A 127 15.69 4.52 8.16
CA ARG A 127 15.44 5.97 7.98
C ARG A 127 13.96 6.31 8.14
N TRP A 128 13.08 5.44 7.65
CA TRP A 128 11.63 5.61 7.81
C TRP A 128 11.20 5.43 9.27
N THR A 129 11.84 4.53 10.03
CA THR A 129 11.53 4.36 11.46
C THR A 129 11.96 5.56 12.29
N GLU A 130 13.04 6.27 11.93
CA GLU A 130 13.41 7.54 12.56
C GLU A 130 12.35 8.62 12.34
N LYS A 131 11.78 8.70 11.13
CA LYS A 131 10.77 9.72 10.77
C LYS A 131 9.41 9.50 11.47
N TRP A 132 8.97 8.25 11.63
CA TRP A 132 7.63 7.92 12.13
C TRP A 132 7.62 7.21 13.49
N ASP A 133 8.77 7.10 14.13
CA ASP A 133 8.98 6.33 15.38
C ASP A 133 8.45 4.89 15.27
N SER A 134 8.81 4.22 14.18
CA SER A 134 8.40 2.85 13.87
C SER A 134 9.36 1.81 14.44
N GLU A 135 8.94 0.55 14.40
CA GLU A 135 9.77 -0.63 14.61
C GLU A 135 9.98 -1.40 13.29
N VAL A 136 11.13 -2.08 13.16
CA VAL A 136 11.40 -3.02 12.08
C VAL A 136 11.29 -4.45 12.60
N LYS A 137 10.52 -5.30 11.91
CA LYS A 137 10.61 -6.76 12.03
C LYS A 137 11.41 -7.30 10.85
N LEU A 138 12.65 -7.69 11.12
CA LEU A 138 13.57 -8.28 10.15
C LEU A 138 13.29 -9.78 10.03
N VAL A 139 13.03 -10.26 8.83
CA VAL A 139 12.58 -11.64 8.59
C VAL A 139 13.54 -12.34 7.64
N HIS A 140 14.08 -13.47 8.05
CA HIS A 140 14.79 -14.38 7.16
C HIS A 140 14.05 -15.71 7.10
N VAL A 141 13.83 -16.25 5.89
CA VAL A 141 13.13 -17.52 5.70
C VAL A 141 14.06 -18.50 5.01
N ILE A 142 14.28 -19.63 5.68
CA ILE A 142 15.03 -20.78 5.17
C ILE A 142 14.03 -21.68 4.43
N PRO A 143 14.22 -21.91 3.11
CA PRO A 143 13.36 -22.83 2.37
C PRO A 143 13.54 -24.27 2.88
N PRO A 144 12.47 -25.09 2.92
CA PRO A 144 12.58 -26.47 3.34
C PRO A 144 13.48 -27.25 2.37
N TYR A 145 14.40 -28.05 2.91
CA TYR A 145 15.20 -28.99 2.13
C TYR A 145 14.32 -30.21 1.84
N VAL A 146 13.81 -30.34 0.62
CA VAL A 146 13.01 -31.50 0.19
C VAL A 146 13.92 -32.39 -0.66
N ASP A 147 14.47 -33.43 -0.04
CA ASP A 147 15.17 -34.49 -0.76
C ASP A 147 14.38 -35.80 -0.66
N GLY A 148 14.41 -36.59 -1.72
CA GLY A 148 13.53 -37.73 -1.95
C GLY A 148 13.45 -38.69 -0.75
N MET A 149 12.22 -38.98 -0.32
CA MET A 149 11.85 -39.68 0.92
C MET A 149 12.60 -41.01 1.17
N ASN A 150 13.42 -41.06 2.22
CA ASN A 150 13.74 -42.29 2.98
C ASN A 150 13.69 -41.95 4.50
N PRO A 151 12.99 -42.72 5.35
CA PRO A 151 12.95 -42.51 6.81
C PRO A 151 14.32 -42.35 7.50
N GLU A 152 15.38 -42.99 7.00
CA GLU A 152 16.73 -42.87 7.56
C GLU A 152 17.36 -41.48 7.33
N SER A 153 16.94 -40.74 6.29
CA SER A 153 17.43 -39.39 6.07
C SER A 153 16.77 -38.35 6.97
N ALA A 154 15.63 -38.66 7.62
CA ALA A 154 14.87 -37.67 8.41
C ALA A 154 15.64 -37.11 9.62
N LEU A 155 16.39 -37.95 10.35
CA LEU A 155 17.19 -37.50 11.49
C LEU A 155 18.37 -36.62 11.03
N VAL A 156 19.05 -37.04 9.97
CA VAL A 156 20.16 -36.28 9.35
C VAL A 156 19.66 -34.94 8.81
N MET A 157 18.48 -34.91 8.20
CA MET A 157 17.85 -33.68 7.72
C MET A 157 17.45 -32.74 8.86
N ALA A 158 16.95 -33.27 9.99
CA ALA A 158 16.64 -32.46 11.17
C ALA A 158 17.91 -31.82 11.78
N GLU A 159 19.00 -32.57 11.88
CA GLU A 159 20.29 -32.03 12.33
C GLU A 159 20.84 -30.97 11.37
N GLN A 160 20.79 -31.22 10.06
CA GLN A 160 21.19 -30.25 9.03
C GLN A 160 20.35 -28.96 9.09
N GLN A 161 19.04 -29.09 9.30
CA GLN A 161 18.15 -27.94 9.44
C GLN A 161 18.48 -27.12 10.69
N ASN A 162 18.78 -27.77 11.82
CA ASN A 162 19.22 -27.07 13.03
C ASN A 162 20.54 -26.31 12.80
N ILE A 163 21.49 -26.90 12.08
CA ILE A 163 22.75 -26.23 11.71
C ILE A 163 22.46 -25.00 10.82
N LEU A 164 21.56 -25.13 9.84
CA LEU A 164 21.15 -24.02 8.98
C LEU A 164 20.48 -22.89 9.77
N MET A 165 19.59 -23.23 10.71
CA MET A 165 18.95 -22.26 11.60
C MET A 165 19.97 -21.52 12.45
N GLN A 166 20.91 -22.23 13.10
CA GLN A 166 21.97 -21.61 13.91
C GLN A 166 22.88 -20.71 13.07
N GLY A 167 23.25 -21.15 11.86
CA GLY A 167 24.04 -20.36 10.92
C GLY A 167 23.31 -19.09 10.45
N ALA A 168 22.01 -19.19 10.18
CA ALA A 168 21.17 -18.05 9.81
C ALA A 168 20.96 -17.08 10.98
N GLU A 169 20.78 -17.57 12.21
CA GLU A 169 20.67 -16.74 13.41
C GLU A 169 21.97 -15.96 13.66
N LYS A 170 23.13 -16.61 13.50
CA LYS A 170 24.43 -15.92 13.58
C LYS A 170 24.56 -14.85 12.49
N SER A 171 24.21 -15.19 11.25
CA SER A 171 24.24 -14.25 10.11
C SER A 171 23.30 -13.07 10.33
N MET A 172 22.13 -13.32 10.94
CA MET A 172 21.16 -12.31 11.35
C MET A 172 21.75 -11.34 12.37
N GLN A 173 22.42 -11.85 13.41
CA GLN A 173 23.09 -11.00 14.41
C GLN A 173 24.16 -10.12 13.78
N GLU A 174 24.99 -10.66 12.89
CA GLU A 174 26.01 -9.91 12.14
C GLU A 174 25.37 -8.86 11.20
N PHE A 175 24.24 -9.19 10.59
CA PHE A 175 23.47 -8.28 9.75
C PHE A 175 22.89 -7.11 10.54
N ILE A 176 22.30 -7.38 11.72
CA ILE A 176 21.76 -6.36 12.62
C ILE A 176 22.87 -5.46 13.17
N ALA A 177 24.04 -6.04 13.50
CA ALA A 177 25.16 -5.26 14.01
C ALA A 177 25.62 -4.16 13.05
N ARG A 178 25.48 -4.39 11.73
CA ARG A 178 25.77 -3.37 10.70
C ARG A 178 24.82 -2.16 10.75
N ALA A 179 23.65 -2.28 11.37
CA ALA A 179 22.70 -1.17 11.55
C ALA A 179 23.13 -0.17 12.64
N GLY A 180 24.19 -0.47 13.42
CA GLY A 180 24.73 0.44 14.43
C GLY A 180 23.69 0.82 15.49
N GLN A 181 23.53 2.12 15.76
CA GLN A 181 22.61 2.62 16.81
C GLN A 181 21.14 2.26 16.53
N ASN A 182 20.78 2.07 15.26
CA ASN A 182 19.43 1.71 14.84
C ASN A 182 19.09 0.23 15.08
N ALA A 183 20.05 -0.60 15.51
CA ALA A 183 19.81 -2.00 15.87
C ALA A 183 18.74 -2.15 16.97
N SER A 184 18.62 -1.16 17.87
CA SER A 184 17.60 -1.15 18.93
C SER A 184 16.15 -1.10 18.42
N ARG A 185 15.93 -0.65 17.18
CA ARG A 185 14.61 -0.61 16.52
C ARG A 185 14.27 -1.90 15.78
N ILE A 186 15.18 -2.88 15.76
CA ILE A 186 15.04 -4.11 15.01
C ILE A 186 14.66 -5.26 15.95
N LYS A 187 13.54 -5.91 15.66
CA LYS A 187 13.23 -7.27 16.12
C LYS A 187 13.46 -8.21 14.95
N SER A 188 14.11 -9.36 15.17
CA SER A 188 14.43 -10.30 14.10
C SER A 188 13.87 -11.69 14.32
N VAL A 189 13.54 -12.39 13.25
CA VAL A 189 13.14 -13.79 13.28
C VAL A 189 13.72 -14.56 12.09
N VAL A 190 14.13 -15.81 12.37
CA VAL A 190 14.51 -16.79 11.36
C VAL A 190 13.42 -17.86 11.33
N LEU A 191 12.92 -18.19 10.14
CA LEU A 191 11.77 -19.07 9.95
C LEU A 191 12.08 -20.14 8.92
N LEU A 192 11.27 -21.20 8.93
CA LEU A 192 11.27 -22.23 7.89
C LEU A 192 9.98 -22.15 7.08
N GLY A 193 10.09 -22.27 5.77
CA GLY A 193 8.93 -22.34 4.88
C GLY A 193 9.21 -21.81 3.47
N ASP A 194 8.17 -21.72 2.64
CA ASP A 194 8.26 -20.99 1.38
C ASP A 194 8.53 -19.51 1.68
N PRO A 195 9.62 -18.90 1.18
CA PRO A 195 9.98 -17.53 1.54
C PRO A 195 8.85 -16.53 1.27
N GLY A 196 8.23 -16.59 0.10
CA GLY A 196 7.24 -15.60 -0.30
C GLY A 196 5.98 -15.65 0.58
N LEU A 197 5.40 -16.84 0.73
CA LEU A 197 4.19 -17.04 1.53
C LEU A 197 4.45 -16.85 3.02
N THR A 198 5.62 -17.28 3.51
CA THR A 198 5.99 -17.09 4.93
C THR A 198 6.16 -15.61 5.25
N ILE A 199 6.81 -14.82 4.39
CA ILE A 199 6.92 -13.37 4.55
C ILE A 199 5.54 -12.71 4.64
N CYS A 200 4.60 -13.07 3.75
CA CYS A 200 3.24 -12.52 3.77
C CYS A 200 2.52 -12.85 5.09
N ARG A 201 2.62 -14.10 5.54
CA ARG A 201 2.03 -14.54 6.82
C ARG A 201 2.62 -13.77 7.99
N GLU A 202 3.94 -13.63 8.04
CA GLU A 202 4.62 -12.92 9.12
C GLU A 202 4.28 -11.43 9.18
N ALA A 203 4.02 -10.81 8.02
CA ALA A 203 3.57 -9.43 7.95
C ALA A 203 2.15 -9.27 8.48
N GLU A 204 1.26 -10.22 8.17
CA GLU A 204 -0.10 -10.24 8.72
C GLU A 204 -0.09 -10.51 10.23
N GLU A 205 0.61 -11.53 10.71
CA GLU A 205 0.71 -11.88 12.14
C GLU A 205 1.36 -10.76 12.96
N ALA A 206 2.23 -9.97 12.34
CA ALA A 206 2.84 -8.83 12.99
C ALA A 206 1.95 -7.57 12.97
N ASP A 207 0.78 -7.56 12.31
CA ASP A 207 0.02 -6.34 12.01
C ASP A 207 0.93 -5.27 11.38
N ALA A 208 1.73 -5.66 10.37
CA ALA A 208 2.66 -4.75 9.70
C ALA A 208 1.89 -3.72 8.87
N ASP A 209 2.38 -2.47 8.84
CA ASP A 209 1.79 -1.42 7.99
C ASP A 209 2.36 -1.49 6.57
N MET A 210 3.53 -2.10 6.38
CA MET A 210 4.21 -2.24 5.10
C MET A 210 5.27 -3.36 5.14
N ILE A 211 5.49 -4.00 3.99
CA ILE A 211 6.70 -4.77 3.70
C ILE A 211 7.66 -3.92 2.85
N MET A 212 8.89 -3.73 3.30
CA MET A 212 9.95 -3.10 2.52
C MET A 212 11.00 -4.15 2.16
N MET A 213 11.20 -4.42 0.88
CA MET A 213 12.12 -5.46 0.45
C MET A 213 12.99 -5.04 -0.72
N GLY A 214 14.22 -5.57 -0.75
CA GLY A 214 15.11 -5.40 -1.89
C GLY A 214 14.54 -6.12 -3.11
N ALA A 215 14.50 -5.42 -4.24
CA ALA A 215 14.27 -6.06 -5.53
C ALA A 215 15.63 -6.47 -6.09
N THR A 216 15.82 -7.77 -6.36
CA THR A 216 17.00 -8.23 -7.09
C THR A 216 16.94 -7.74 -8.52
N GLY A 217 17.94 -6.97 -8.95
CA GLY A 217 18.16 -6.64 -10.34
C GLY A 217 19.65 -6.57 -10.66
N ILE A 218 20.05 -7.29 -11.71
CA ILE A 218 21.28 -7.10 -12.50
C ILE A 218 22.56 -7.74 -11.93
N HIS A 219 22.61 -9.07 -11.85
CA HIS A 219 23.80 -9.85 -12.27
C HIS A 219 23.32 -11.17 -12.90
N GLY A 220 23.08 -11.18 -14.22
CA GLY A 220 23.01 -12.41 -15.01
C GLY A 220 21.67 -13.18 -15.04
N LEU A 221 20.68 -12.66 -15.75
CA LEU A 221 19.88 -13.32 -16.80
C LEU A 221 18.75 -12.36 -17.17
N LEU A 222 18.45 -12.26 -18.46
CA LEU A 222 17.70 -11.18 -19.10
C LEU A 222 16.21 -11.04 -18.71
N ASP A 223 15.67 -11.88 -17.82
CA ASP A 223 14.21 -12.07 -17.71
C ASP A 223 13.66 -12.13 -16.26
N LYS A 224 14.26 -11.47 -15.26
CA LYS A 224 13.66 -11.44 -13.90
C LYS A 224 13.71 -10.04 -13.29
N LEU A 225 12.68 -9.26 -13.59
CA LEU A 225 12.43 -7.91 -13.10
C LEU A 225 12.22 -7.79 -11.60
N PHE A 226 11.75 -8.87 -11.00
CA PHE A 226 11.50 -8.99 -9.58
C PHE A 226 11.93 -10.40 -9.21
N GLY A 227 12.79 -10.56 -8.20
CA GLY A 227 13.17 -11.89 -7.71
C GLY A 227 11.92 -12.72 -7.42
N SER A 228 12.00 -14.05 -7.58
CA SER A 228 10.83 -14.94 -7.43
C SER A 228 10.09 -14.72 -6.11
N VAL A 229 10.82 -14.48 -5.01
CA VAL A 229 10.26 -14.16 -3.70
C VAL A 229 9.52 -12.81 -3.73
N SER A 230 10.13 -11.75 -4.25
CA SER A 230 9.51 -10.42 -4.30
C SER A 230 8.22 -10.37 -5.13
N SER A 231 8.16 -11.14 -6.22
CA SER A 231 6.94 -11.26 -7.01
C SER A 231 5.83 -11.99 -6.25
N VAL A 232 6.16 -13.09 -5.55
CA VAL A 232 5.20 -13.80 -4.68
C VAL A 232 4.69 -12.88 -3.57
N VAL A 233 5.58 -12.14 -2.90
CA VAL A 233 5.20 -11.20 -1.83
C VAL A 233 4.31 -10.07 -2.36
N ALA A 234 4.70 -9.41 -3.44
CA ALA A 234 3.91 -8.34 -4.06
C ALA A 234 2.51 -8.81 -4.51
N THR A 235 2.39 -10.08 -4.90
CA THR A 235 1.13 -10.67 -5.36
C THR A 235 0.22 -11.13 -4.22
N HIS A 236 0.77 -11.64 -3.11
CA HIS A 236 0.00 -12.31 -2.06
C HIS A 236 -0.06 -11.55 -0.74
N SER A 237 0.71 -10.47 -0.58
CA SER A 237 0.68 -9.66 0.65
C SER A 237 -0.68 -9.00 0.83
N LYS A 238 -1.15 -8.92 2.08
CA LYS A 238 -2.34 -8.13 2.45
C LYS A 238 -2.01 -6.69 2.84
N VAL A 239 -0.72 -6.37 2.92
CA VAL A 239 -0.21 -5.04 3.26
C VAL A 239 0.58 -4.45 2.09
N PRO A 240 0.74 -3.12 2.01
CA PRO A 240 1.57 -2.48 0.99
C PRO A 240 2.98 -3.07 0.91
N VAL A 241 3.49 -3.26 -0.31
CA VAL A 241 4.85 -3.79 -0.55
C VAL A 241 5.68 -2.77 -1.32
N LEU A 242 6.73 -2.25 -0.69
CA LEU A 242 7.69 -1.36 -1.32
C LEU A 242 8.91 -2.16 -1.78
N LEU A 243 9.07 -2.24 -3.09
CA LEU A 243 10.17 -2.89 -3.79
C LEU A 243 11.27 -1.86 -4.05
N ILE A 244 12.46 -2.12 -3.52
CA ILE A 244 13.57 -1.18 -3.46
C ILE A 244 14.70 -1.68 -4.37
N PRO A 245 15.00 -0.99 -5.49
CA PRO A 245 16.13 -1.34 -6.34
C PRO A 245 17.46 -1.24 -5.61
N GLY A 246 18.41 -2.10 -5.98
CA GLY A 246 19.77 -2.02 -5.47
C GLY A 246 20.38 -0.64 -5.65
N ARG A 247 21.03 -0.10 -4.61
CA ARG A 247 21.64 1.24 -4.53
C ARG A 247 20.67 2.41 -4.30
N THR A 248 19.41 2.14 -3.95
CA THR A 248 18.51 3.20 -3.48
C THR A 248 18.86 3.57 -2.04
N GLU A 249 19.36 4.78 -1.81
CA GLU A 249 19.71 5.26 -0.46
C GLU A 249 18.56 6.05 0.20
N GLU A 250 17.70 6.66 -0.59
CA GLU A 250 16.60 7.51 -0.14
C GLU A 250 15.47 7.55 -1.18
N ILE A 251 14.24 7.78 -0.72
CA ILE A 251 13.08 8.05 -1.58
C ILE A 251 12.48 9.39 -1.14
N SER A 252 12.59 10.42 -1.98
CA SER A 252 12.18 11.78 -1.60
C SER A 252 10.67 11.98 -1.59
N LEU A 253 9.92 11.10 -2.27
CA LEU A 253 8.45 11.10 -2.36
C LEU A 253 7.83 12.45 -2.79
N ARG A 254 8.61 13.29 -3.50
CA ARG A 254 8.16 14.59 -3.99
C ARG A 254 7.35 14.47 -5.27
N LYS A 255 7.63 13.45 -6.08
CA LYS A 255 6.87 13.16 -7.29
C LYS A 255 6.55 11.67 -7.37
N ILE A 256 5.28 11.34 -7.19
CA ILE A 256 4.79 9.97 -7.18
C ILE A 256 3.94 9.76 -8.43
N VAL A 257 4.20 8.70 -9.18
CA VAL A 257 3.37 8.30 -10.31
C VAL A 257 2.46 7.17 -9.85
N TYR A 258 1.15 7.38 -9.91
CA TYR A 258 0.14 6.40 -9.52
C TYR A 258 -0.53 5.83 -10.76
N ALA A 259 -0.35 4.53 -11.00
CA ALA A 259 -1.02 3.80 -12.05
C ALA A 259 -2.51 3.64 -11.70
N SER A 260 -3.36 4.43 -12.37
CA SER A 260 -4.80 4.47 -12.17
C SER A 260 -5.51 3.81 -13.34
N ASP A 261 -6.52 2.99 -13.07
CA ASP A 261 -7.51 2.60 -14.09
C ASP A 261 -8.81 3.44 -13.98
N TYR A 262 -8.82 4.40 -13.04
CA TYR A 262 -9.96 5.20 -12.58
C TYR A 262 -11.21 4.39 -12.13
N SER A 263 -11.20 3.06 -12.25
CA SER A 263 -12.35 2.17 -11.99
C SER A 263 -12.17 1.25 -10.78
N SER A 264 -10.94 1.00 -10.33
CA SER A 264 -10.63 0.06 -9.24
C SER A 264 -9.66 0.61 -8.20
N ALA A 265 -9.24 1.88 -8.33
CA ALA A 265 -8.49 2.54 -7.27
C ALA A 265 -9.41 2.72 -6.05
N SER A 266 -9.28 1.83 -5.07
CA SER A 266 -9.91 2.00 -3.75
C SER A 266 -9.57 3.39 -3.23
N LEU A 267 -10.58 4.15 -2.79
CA LEU A 267 -10.37 5.47 -2.19
C LEU A 267 -9.35 5.41 -1.05
N ALA A 268 -9.27 4.28 -0.34
CA ALA A 268 -8.26 4.03 0.68
C ALA A 268 -6.83 4.11 0.12
N ASN A 269 -6.57 3.52 -1.06
CA ASN A 269 -5.25 3.55 -1.71
C ASN A 269 -4.89 4.96 -2.21
N ILE A 270 -5.86 5.70 -2.72
CA ILE A 270 -5.69 7.10 -3.10
C ILE A 270 -5.37 7.93 -1.85
N PHE A 271 -6.12 7.80 -0.77
CA PHE A 271 -5.83 8.53 0.46
C PHE A 271 -4.50 8.14 1.08
N TYR A 272 -4.15 6.87 1.05
CA TYR A 272 -2.85 6.39 1.50
C TYR A 272 -1.73 7.12 0.79
N ILE A 273 -1.77 7.15 -0.55
CA ILE A 273 -0.68 7.76 -1.33
C ILE A 273 -0.65 9.28 -1.21
N MET A 274 -1.82 9.93 -1.17
CA MET A 274 -1.92 11.37 -0.99
C MET A 274 -1.37 11.80 0.38
N ARG A 275 -1.65 11.02 1.45
CA ARG A 275 -1.09 11.26 2.79
C ARG A 275 0.41 11.05 2.82
N LEU A 276 0.90 9.99 2.16
CA LEU A 276 2.34 9.72 2.08
C LEU A 276 3.05 10.87 1.34
N ALA A 277 2.54 11.31 0.19
CA ALA A 277 3.08 12.44 -0.57
C ALA A 277 3.07 13.73 0.26
N HIS A 278 1.98 14.02 0.97
CA HIS A 278 1.85 15.23 1.77
C HIS A 278 2.94 15.36 2.86
N GLN A 279 3.39 14.25 3.47
CA GLN A 279 4.50 14.25 4.45
C GLN A 279 5.86 14.65 3.88
N TYR A 280 5.96 14.75 2.56
CA TYR A 280 7.16 15.12 1.83
C TYR A 280 6.95 16.35 0.93
N ASP A 281 5.85 17.10 1.14
CA ASP A 281 5.41 18.20 0.28
C ASP A 281 5.31 17.78 -1.21
N GLY A 282 4.98 16.51 -1.44
CA GLY A 282 4.98 15.86 -2.72
C GLY A 282 3.69 16.02 -3.51
N ARG A 283 3.77 15.64 -4.78
CA ARG A 283 2.66 15.59 -5.74
C ARG A 283 2.42 14.17 -6.21
N VAL A 284 1.17 13.82 -6.45
CA VAL A 284 0.77 12.54 -7.07
C VAL A 284 0.27 12.79 -8.49
N ASP A 285 0.93 12.20 -9.47
CA ASP A 285 0.50 12.20 -10.87
C ASP A 285 -0.27 10.89 -11.11
N PHE A 286 -1.60 10.98 -11.21
CA PHE A 286 -2.51 9.86 -11.51
C PHE A 286 -2.53 9.61 -13.01
N ILE A 287 -1.98 8.47 -13.42
CA ILE A 287 -1.76 8.13 -14.82
C ILE A 287 -2.66 6.99 -15.22
N HIS A 288 -3.49 7.26 -16.22
CA HIS A 288 -4.34 6.25 -16.84
C HIS A 288 -3.85 5.90 -18.24
N VAL A 289 -3.64 4.60 -18.49
CA VAL A 289 -3.27 4.11 -19.82
C VAL A 289 -4.51 3.49 -20.44
N SER A 290 -5.01 4.10 -21.53
CA SER A 290 -6.27 3.73 -22.15
C SER A 290 -6.23 3.84 -23.66
N HIS A 291 -7.13 3.10 -24.31
CA HIS A 291 -7.47 3.22 -25.73
C HIS A 291 -8.94 3.61 -25.96
N ARG A 292 -9.68 3.84 -24.87
CA ARG A 292 -11.11 4.15 -24.94
C ARG A 292 -11.33 5.61 -25.32
N SER A 293 -12.56 5.95 -25.71
CA SER A 293 -12.90 7.32 -26.07
C SER A 293 -12.65 8.26 -24.88
N PRO A 294 -12.12 9.48 -25.12
CA PRO A 294 -11.81 10.45 -24.06
C PRO A 294 -13.01 10.83 -23.17
N GLU A 295 -14.25 10.64 -23.65
CA GLU A 295 -15.47 11.09 -22.99
C GLU A 295 -15.83 10.27 -21.73
N GLU A 296 -15.67 8.94 -21.74
CA GLU A 296 -15.98 8.09 -20.56
C GLU A 296 -14.95 8.25 -19.44
N GLU A 297 -13.67 8.38 -19.79
CA GLU A 297 -12.60 8.55 -18.80
C GLU A 297 -12.68 9.93 -18.13
N SER A 298 -13.14 10.95 -18.87
CA SER A 298 -13.34 12.30 -18.33
C SER A 298 -14.31 12.33 -17.14
N ILE A 299 -15.36 11.50 -17.14
CA ILE A 299 -16.34 11.46 -16.04
C ILE A 299 -15.70 10.95 -14.74
N LYS A 300 -14.88 9.89 -14.82
CA LYS A 300 -14.23 9.33 -13.65
C LYS A 300 -13.15 10.26 -13.10
N GLU A 301 -12.38 10.91 -13.99
CA GLU A 301 -11.41 11.92 -13.63
C GLU A 301 -12.08 13.09 -12.90
N ILE A 302 -13.19 13.63 -13.44
CA ILE A 302 -13.95 14.72 -12.82
C ILE A 302 -14.40 14.35 -11.41
N LYS A 303 -14.96 13.14 -11.22
CA LYS A 303 -15.41 12.67 -9.90
C LYS A 303 -14.26 12.58 -8.90
N LEU A 304 -13.14 12.00 -9.30
CA LEU A 304 -11.97 11.89 -8.43
C LEU A 304 -11.36 13.26 -8.12
N LYS A 305 -11.35 14.18 -9.09
CA LYS A 305 -10.88 15.55 -8.89
C LYS A 305 -11.75 16.29 -7.88
N GLN A 306 -13.08 16.24 -8.01
CA GLN A 306 -14.02 16.83 -7.05
C GLN A 306 -13.77 16.29 -5.63
N LEU A 307 -13.64 14.96 -5.51
CA LEU A 307 -13.34 14.31 -4.23
C LEU A 307 -12.04 14.81 -3.58
N LEU A 308 -10.96 14.92 -4.37
CA LEU A 308 -9.67 15.40 -3.86
C LEU A 308 -9.72 16.89 -3.46
N GLU A 309 -10.45 17.72 -4.21
CA GLU A 309 -10.66 19.15 -3.89
C GLU A 309 -11.42 19.32 -2.57
N GLU A 310 -12.45 18.49 -2.32
CA GLU A 310 -13.24 18.52 -1.08
C GLU A 310 -12.44 18.05 0.14
N ILE A 311 -11.69 16.96 0.00
CA ILE A 311 -11.07 16.26 1.14
C ILE A 311 -9.68 16.81 1.44
N HIS A 312 -8.93 17.24 0.43
CA HIS A 312 -7.58 17.74 0.61
C HIS A 312 -7.29 18.93 -0.31
N PRO A 313 -7.88 20.11 -0.06
CA PRO A 313 -7.78 21.28 -0.96
C PRO A 313 -6.34 21.72 -1.26
N SER A 314 -5.40 21.45 -0.34
CA SER A 314 -3.97 21.77 -0.49
C SER A 314 -3.15 20.63 -1.11
N ALA A 315 -3.79 19.55 -1.55
CA ALA A 315 -3.11 18.42 -2.16
C ALA A 315 -2.56 18.83 -3.53
N ARG A 316 -1.34 18.39 -3.82
CA ARG A 316 -0.78 18.53 -5.17
C ARG A 316 -1.06 17.23 -5.91
N TYR A 317 -1.79 17.32 -7.01
CA TYR A 317 -1.97 16.19 -7.92
C TYR A 317 -2.10 16.65 -9.38
N ARG A 318 -1.90 15.71 -10.30
CA ARG A 318 -2.15 15.86 -11.73
C ARG A 318 -2.85 14.60 -12.24
N PHE A 319 -3.68 14.76 -13.26
CA PHE A 319 -4.23 13.66 -14.05
C PHE A 319 -3.64 13.72 -15.45
N ASP A 320 -3.25 12.56 -15.99
CA ASP A 320 -2.91 12.41 -17.41
C ASP A 320 -3.44 11.08 -17.94
N ILE A 321 -3.78 11.08 -19.23
CA ILE A 321 -4.16 9.89 -19.98
C ILE A 321 -3.08 9.64 -21.04
N ILE A 322 -2.58 8.41 -21.11
CA ILE A 322 -1.58 7.97 -22.08
C ILE A 322 -2.23 6.96 -23.03
N ASP A 323 -2.21 7.25 -24.33
CA ASP A 323 -2.66 6.33 -25.38
C ASP A 323 -1.52 5.40 -25.83
N ARG A 324 -1.46 4.21 -25.22
CA ARG A 324 -0.44 3.18 -25.47
C ARG A 324 -0.98 1.77 -25.16
N HIS A 325 -0.58 0.80 -26.00
CA HIS A 325 -0.99 -0.61 -25.87
C HIS A 325 -0.40 -1.31 -24.66
N GLU A 326 0.84 -0.97 -24.31
CA GLU A 326 1.54 -1.60 -23.20
C GLU A 326 1.53 -0.67 -21.98
N VAL A 327 0.70 -1.03 -20.99
CA VAL A 327 0.46 -0.23 -19.78
C VAL A 327 1.73 -0.02 -18.97
N ALA A 328 2.54 -1.07 -18.81
CA ALA A 328 3.74 -0.99 -18.00
C ALA A 328 4.78 -0.05 -18.62
N ASP A 329 5.09 -0.23 -19.90
CA ASP A 329 6.06 0.61 -20.62
C ASP A 329 5.64 2.07 -20.59
N ALA A 330 4.36 2.35 -20.85
CA ALA A 330 3.81 3.70 -20.81
C ALA A 330 3.97 4.37 -19.43
N LEU A 331 3.73 3.62 -18.35
CA LEU A 331 3.86 4.12 -16.98
C LEU A 331 5.33 4.39 -16.62
N TYR A 332 6.23 3.47 -16.96
CA TYR A 332 7.65 3.64 -16.67
C TYR A 332 8.29 4.75 -17.49
N ASP A 333 7.96 4.86 -18.79
CA ASP A 333 8.44 5.94 -19.64
C ASP A 333 7.98 7.31 -19.11
N TYR A 334 6.70 7.41 -18.73
CA TYR A 334 6.17 8.62 -18.10
C TYR A 334 6.92 8.93 -16.79
N ALA A 335 7.07 7.94 -15.91
CA ALA A 335 7.71 8.13 -14.62
C ALA A 335 9.19 8.51 -14.76
N ALA A 336 9.91 7.92 -15.72
CA ALA A 336 11.28 8.31 -16.05
C ALA A 336 11.36 9.74 -16.61
N GLN A 337 10.46 10.10 -17.55
CA GLN A 337 10.38 11.46 -18.10
C GLN A 337 10.07 12.50 -17.03
N GLN A 338 9.19 12.17 -16.09
CA GLN A 338 8.86 13.02 -14.97
C GLN A 338 9.92 12.98 -13.85
N GLN A 339 10.93 12.11 -13.93
CA GLN A 339 11.88 11.88 -12.83
C GLN A 339 11.15 11.60 -11.51
N ALA A 340 10.19 10.67 -11.56
CA ALA A 340 9.45 10.28 -10.39
C ALA A 340 10.37 9.66 -9.33
N ASP A 341 9.99 9.80 -8.06
CA ASP A 341 10.68 9.15 -6.94
C ASP A 341 10.13 7.75 -6.67
N LEU A 342 8.86 7.53 -7.03
CA LEU A 342 8.12 6.31 -6.74
C LEU A 342 7.06 6.05 -7.81
N VAL A 343 6.97 4.79 -8.25
CA VAL A 343 5.81 4.29 -9.01
C VAL A 343 4.91 3.54 -8.06
N VAL A 344 3.60 3.79 -8.13
CA VAL A 344 2.58 3.12 -7.34
C VAL A 344 1.67 2.36 -8.28
N THR A 345 1.42 1.10 -7.95
CA THR A 345 0.44 0.27 -8.67
C THR A 345 -0.47 -0.43 -7.68
N VAL A 346 -1.72 -0.62 -8.07
CA VAL A 346 -2.70 -1.44 -7.35
C VAL A 346 -2.74 -2.82 -8.01
N HIS A 347 -2.72 -3.88 -7.19
CA HIS A 347 -2.89 -5.30 -7.55
C HIS A 347 -2.99 -5.62 -9.06
N LYS A 348 -1.87 -6.07 -9.66
CA LYS A 348 -1.88 -6.64 -11.01
C LYS A 348 -1.29 -8.04 -10.98
N SER A 349 -1.98 -8.96 -11.67
CA SER A 349 -1.77 -10.40 -11.61
C SER A 349 -0.32 -10.82 -11.92
N ARG A 350 0.02 -12.07 -11.58
CA ARG A 350 1.25 -12.73 -12.04
C ARG A 350 1.51 -12.51 -13.54
N ASP A 351 0.45 -12.47 -14.36
CA ASP A 351 0.54 -12.24 -15.81
C ASP A 351 1.02 -10.83 -16.17
N PHE A 352 0.69 -9.81 -15.36
CA PHE A 352 1.22 -8.45 -15.54
C PHE A 352 2.75 -8.46 -15.39
N TRP A 353 3.25 -9.02 -14.29
CA TRP A 353 4.69 -9.08 -14.04
C TRP A 353 5.42 -9.98 -15.05
N GLN A 354 4.82 -11.10 -15.43
CA GLN A 354 5.36 -12.00 -16.45
C GLN A 354 5.45 -11.31 -17.82
N ARG A 355 4.48 -10.47 -18.20
CA ARG A 355 4.52 -9.70 -19.44
C ARG A 355 5.57 -8.59 -19.47
N ILE A 356 5.77 -7.90 -18.34
CA ILE A 356 6.85 -6.92 -18.23
C ILE A 356 8.20 -7.63 -18.41
N VAL A 357 8.33 -8.86 -17.87
CA VAL A 357 9.52 -9.70 -18.03
C VAL A 357 9.73 -10.15 -19.48
N GLU A 358 8.68 -10.67 -20.14
CA GLU A 358 8.79 -11.38 -21.42
C GLU A 358 9.00 -10.47 -22.65
N ARG A 359 8.79 -9.15 -22.57
CA ARG A 359 8.84 -8.23 -23.73
C ARG A 359 9.97 -7.18 -23.69
N SER A 360 10.91 -7.31 -22.76
CA SER A 360 11.94 -6.28 -22.48
C SER A 360 13.00 -6.03 -23.57
N LEU A 361 12.93 -6.66 -24.75
CA LEU A 361 13.89 -6.35 -25.83
C LEU A 361 13.73 -4.95 -26.45
N SER A 362 12.57 -4.29 -26.28
CA SER A 362 12.26 -3.00 -26.92
C SER A 362 12.38 -1.78 -25.99
N GLY A 363 12.43 -1.98 -24.67
CA GLY A 363 12.26 -0.94 -23.64
C GLY A 363 13.54 -0.60 -22.86
N LYS A 364 14.67 -0.44 -23.55
CA LYS A 364 15.99 -0.18 -22.91
C LYS A 364 16.04 1.06 -22.00
N LEU A 365 15.14 2.03 -22.16
CA LEU A 365 15.13 3.30 -21.41
C LEU A 365 14.37 3.24 -20.08
N ALA A 366 13.28 2.47 -20.01
CA ALA A 366 12.50 2.26 -18.80
C ALA A 366 13.20 1.29 -17.81
N PHE A 367 13.95 0.32 -18.33
CA PHE A 367 14.60 -0.72 -17.51
C PHE A 367 15.90 -0.23 -16.83
N GLU A 368 16.47 0.88 -17.28
CA GLU A 368 17.51 1.59 -16.54
C GLU A 368 16.94 2.38 -15.34
N ALA A 369 15.60 2.45 -15.20
CA ALA A 369 14.97 3.14 -14.09
C ALA A 369 15.18 2.36 -12.78
N LYS A 370 16.13 2.87 -12.00
CA LYS A 370 16.43 2.56 -10.59
C LYS A 370 15.29 2.94 -9.64
N MET A 371 14.04 2.87 -10.08
CA MET A 371 12.93 3.52 -9.41
C MET A 371 12.19 2.55 -8.48
N PRO A 372 12.02 2.92 -7.19
CA PRO A 372 11.20 2.16 -6.27
C PRO A 372 9.77 1.98 -6.77
N VAL A 373 9.19 0.83 -6.43
CA VAL A 373 7.80 0.49 -6.78
C VAL A 373 7.03 0.13 -5.52
N LEU A 374 5.94 0.84 -5.25
CA LEU A 374 4.99 0.53 -4.20
C LEU A 374 3.78 -0.20 -4.80
N VAL A 375 3.56 -1.42 -4.32
CA VAL A 375 2.40 -2.23 -4.68
C VAL A 375 1.37 -2.13 -3.55
N LEU A 376 0.22 -1.56 -3.85
CA LEU A 376 -0.92 -1.44 -2.95
C LEU A 376 -1.91 -2.59 -3.16
N GLN A 377 -2.57 -2.98 -2.07
CA GLN A 377 -3.57 -4.04 -2.04
C GLN A 377 -4.98 -3.45 -2.12
N ASN A 378 -5.92 -4.16 -2.72
CA ASN A 378 -7.32 -3.72 -2.87
C ASN A 378 -8.24 -4.29 -1.81
#